data_AF-D1B003-F1
#
_entry.id   AF-D1B003-F1
#
_cell.length_a   1.000
_cell.length_b   1.000
_cell.length_c   1.000
_cell.angle_alpha   90.00
_cell.angle_beta   90.00
_cell.angle_gamma   90.00
#
_symmetry.space_group_name_H-M   'P 1'
#
loop_
_entity.id
_entity.type
_entity.pdbx_description
1 polymer ?
#
loop_
_entity_poly.entity_id
_entity_poly.type
_entity_poly.pdbx_seq_one_letter_code
_entity_poly.pdbx_strand_id
1 'polypeptide(L)'
;MKEMLERICNKHIVFTSLHVIDPKVLNSRKKIAIFSGVDQKSFYHLMIRSEQTSRFIRKNADEIVHLYGLISLHVNHQYKYKHLMIQAPLCSKAASLLHEKGWKIYNDVV
;
A
#
# COMPACT_ATOMS: atom_id res chain seq x y z
N MET A 1 11.07 -6.32 -3.59
CA MET A 1 10.91 -5.15 -4.50
C MET A 1 10.47 -5.60 -5.89
N LYS A 2 11.17 -6.53 -6.55
CA LYS A 2 10.80 -7.08 -7.88
C LYS A 2 9.39 -7.69 -7.93
N GLU A 3 9.06 -8.62 -7.04
CA GLU A 3 7.73 -9.27 -7.05
C GLU A 3 6.54 -8.31 -6.93
N MET A 4 6.67 -7.26 -6.11
CA MET A 4 5.61 -6.25 -5.95
C MET A 4 5.43 -5.44 -7.24
N LEU A 5 6.56 -5.03 -7.84
CA LEU A 5 6.57 -4.32 -9.11
C LEU A 5 6.03 -5.21 -10.22
N GLU A 6 6.44 -6.47 -10.30
CA GLU A 6 5.96 -7.42 -11.31
C GLU A 6 4.46 -7.70 -11.19
N ARG A 7 3.87 -7.71 -9.99
CA ARG A 7 2.41 -7.86 -9.83
C ARG A 7 1.61 -6.64 -10.28
N ILE A 8 2.18 -5.45 -10.09
CA ILE A 8 1.54 -4.20 -10.50
C ILE A 8 1.80 -3.94 -11.99
N CYS A 9 3.00 -4.28 -12.47
CA CYS A 9 3.48 -4.13 -13.85
C CYS A 9 2.96 -5.22 -14.78
N ASN A 10 2.61 -6.43 -14.30
CA ASN A 10 1.88 -7.43 -15.09
C ASN A 10 0.54 -6.88 -15.60
N LYS A 11 0.02 -5.80 -14.99
CA LYS A 11 -1.14 -5.05 -15.48
C LYS A 11 -0.77 -3.85 -16.39
N HIS A 12 0.42 -3.85 -17.00
CA HIS A 12 0.89 -2.84 -17.96
C HIS A 12 1.25 -1.45 -17.37
N ILE A 13 1.65 -1.38 -16.09
CA ILE A 13 2.00 -0.13 -15.40
C ILE A 13 3.52 -0.06 -15.23
N VAL A 14 4.17 0.91 -15.85
CA VAL A 14 5.63 1.10 -15.82
C VAL A 14 5.95 2.34 -14.99
N PHE A 15 6.59 2.12 -13.83
CA PHE A 15 7.00 3.22 -12.96
C PHE A 15 8.29 3.86 -13.46
N THR A 16 8.23 5.14 -13.80
CA THR A 16 9.39 5.98 -14.14
C THR A 16 10.23 6.29 -12.92
N SER A 17 9.62 6.40 -11.74
CA SER A 17 10.32 6.67 -10.49
C SER A 17 9.69 5.89 -9.36
N LEU A 18 10.53 5.33 -8.49
CA LEU A 18 10.11 4.58 -7.30
C LEU A 18 10.92 5.05 -6.10
N HIS A 19 10.22 5.60 -5.13
CA HIS A 19 10.77 6.04 -3.85
C HIS A 19 10.30 5.12 -2.74
N VAL A 20 11.24 4.62 -1.94
CA VAL A 20 10.91 3.90 -0.71
C VAL A 20 10.67 4.95 0.37
N ILE A 21 9.53 4.84 1.07
CA ILE A 21 9.24 5.68 2.23
C ILE A 21 9.58 4.85 3.46
N ASP A 22 10.58 5.29 4.21
CA ASP A 22 10.98 4.60 5.43
C ASP A 22 9.84 4.63 6.46
N PRO A 23 9.40 3.47 6.98
CA PRO A 23 8.36 3.41 8.00
C PRO A 23 8.80 4.04 9.33
N LYS A 24 10.12 4.20 9.52
CA LYS A 24 10.72 4.95 10.64
C LYS A 24 10.28 6.41 10.67
N VAL A 25 10.08 7.02 9.51
CA VAL A 25 9.61 8.41 9.38
C VAL A 25 8.14 8.55 9.82
N LEU A 26 7.41 7.43 9.83
CA LEU A 26 5.99 7.33 10.21
C LEU A 26 5.77 6.79 11.63
N ASN A 27 6.82 6.67 12.45
CA ASN A 27 6.75 6.17 13.84
C ASN A 27 6.10 4.77 13.99
N SER A 28 6.06 3.96 12.92
CA SER A 28 5.42 2.64 12.97
C SER A 28 6.45 1.55 13.29
N ARG A 29 6.26 0.84 14.41
CA ARG A 29 7.09 -0.32 14.80
C ARG A 29 6.78 -1.61 14.02
N LYS A 30 5.82 -1.56 13.09
CA LYS A 30 5.42 -2.72 12.27
C LYS A 30 6.33 -2.84 11.05
N LYS A 31 6.66 -4.08 10.67
CA LYS A 31 7.34 -4.41 9.40
C LYS A 31 6.38 -4.16 8.24
N ILE A 32 6.29 -2.91 7.82
CA ILE A 32 5.58 -2.47 6.62
C ILE A 32 6.58 -1.79 5.69
N ALA A 33 6.51 -2.11 4.41
CA ALA A 33 7.31 -1.47 3.39
C ALA A 33 6.39 -0.57 2.55
N ILE A 34 6.74 0.70 2.44
CA ILE A 34 5.93 1.70 1.75
C ILE A 34 6.73 2.20 0.56
N PHE A 35 6.07 2.29 -0.58
CA PHE A 35 6.67 2.71 -1.83
C PHE A 35 5.75 3.72 -2.51
N SER A 36 6.34 4.80 -2.99
CA SER A 36 5.71 5.80 -3.83
C SER A 36 6.27 5.66 -5.24
N GLY A 37 5.41 5.42 -6.21
CA GLY A 37 5.78 5.27 -7.60
C GLY A 37 5.10 6.31 -8.48
N VAL A 38 5.79 6.80 -9.50
CA VAL A 38 5.20 7.64 -10.56
C VAL A 38 5.24 6.87 -11.86
N ASP A 39 4.08 6.69 -12.49
CA ASP A 39 3.96 6.04 -13.81
C ASP A 39 4.41 6.98 -14.93
N GLN A 40 4.68 6.46 -16.13
CA GLN A 40 5.00 7.26 -17.33
C GLN A 40 3.93 8.31 -17.65
N LYS A 41 2.67 8.10 -17.26
CA LYS A 41 1.59 9.08 -17.40
C LYS A 41 1.55 10.13 -16.27
N SER A 42 2.61 10.26 -15.48
CA SER A 42 2.70 11.16 -14.31
C SER A 42 1.63 10.92 -13.25
N PHE A 43 1.08 9.70 -13.18
CA PHE A 43 0.18 9.32 -12.10
C PHE A 43 0.97 8.82 -10.90
N TYR A 44 0.57 9.26 -9.71
CA TYR A 44 1.18 8.85 -8.45
C TYR A 44 0.46 7.62 -7.88
N HIS A 45 1.25 6.60 -7.56
CA HIS A 45 0.81 5.33 -7.03
C HIS A 45 1.45 5.12 -5.66
N LEU A 46 0.63 4.89 -4.65
CA LEU A 46 1.10 4.46 -3.34
C LEU A 46 0.96 2.95 -3.26
N MET A 47 2.03 2.29 -2.82
CA MET A 47 2.09 0.86 -2.65
C MET A 47 2.56 0.57 -1.24
N ILE A 48 1.74 -0.16 -0.48
CA ILE A 48 2.08 -0.59 0.88
C ILE A 48 2.12 -2.10 0.89
N ARG A 49 3.23 -2.65 1.35
CA ARG A 49 3.39 -4.08 1.59
C ARG A 49 3.45 -4.33 3.09
N SER A 50 2.56 -5.19 3.57
CA SER A 50 2.56 -5.65 4.95
C SER A 50 3.14 -7.06 5.01
N GLU A 51 4.23 -7.23 5.77
CA GLU A 51 4.87 -8.53 6.02
C GLU A 51 4.27 -9.27 7.23
N GLN A 52 3.14 -8.81 7.75
CA GLN A 52 2.43 -9.53 8.79
C GLN A 52 1.91 -10.87 8.27
N THR A 53 2.10 -11.93 9.05
CA THR A 53 1.54 -13.27 8.80
C THR A 53 0.24 -13.50 9.56
N SER A 54 -0.01 -12.71 10.60
CA SER A 54 -1.25 -12.74 11.39
C SER A 54 -2.44 -12.17 10.62
N ARG A 55 -3.65 -12.68 10.90
CA ARG A 55 -4.91 -12.22 10.30
C ARG A 55 -5.04 -10.69 10.28
N PHE A 56 -5.29 -10.14 9.09
CA PHE A 56 -5.50 -8.72 8.88
C PHE A 56 -6.93 -8.35 9.26
N ILE A 57 -7.08 -7.62 10.37
CA ILE A 57 -8.36 -7.20 10.93
C ILE A 57 -8.66 -5.72 10.65
N ARG A 58 -9.87 -5.26 11.00
CA ARG A 58 -10.30 -3.87 10.79
C ARG A 58 -9.35 -2.84 11.43
N LYS A 59 -8.77 -3.12 12.59
CA LYS A 59 -7.79 -2.25 13.24
C LYS A 59 -6.56 -2.01 12.34
N ASN A 60 -6.13 -3.03 11.61
CA ASN A 60 -5.00 -2.94 10.68
C ASN A 60 -5.39 -2.12 9.44
N ALA A 61 -6.63 -2.25 8.96
CA ALA A 61 -7.15 -1.41 7.87
C ALA A 61 -7.20 0.07 8.26
N ASP A 62 -7.68 0.37 9.47
CA ASP A 62 -7.76 1.73 10.00
C ASP A 62 -6.37 2.38 10.08
N GLU A 63 -5.38 1.62 10.55
CA GLU A 63 -3.98 2.05 10.58
C GLU A 63 -3.43 2.38 9.18
N ILE A 64 -3.76 1.59 8.16
CA ILE A 64 -3.35 1.88 6.77
C ILE A 64 -3.98 3.18 6.27
N VAL A 65 -5.24 3.41 6.59
CA VAL A 65 -5.95 4.66 6.23
C VAL A 65 -5.32 5.86 6.95
N HIS A 66 -5.01 5.72 8.23
CA HIS A 66 -4.33 6.75 9.02
C HIS A 66 -2.94 7.06 8.45
N LEU A 67 -2.16 6.02 8.15
CA LEU A 67 -0.82 6.12 7.57
C LEU A 67 -0.85 6.80 6.20
N TYR A 68 -1.86 6.53 5.38
CA TYR A 68 -2.08 7.27 4.14
C TYR A 68 -2.33 8.76 4.37
N GLY A 69 -3.08 9.13 5.40
CA GLY A 69 -3.28 10.53 5.79
C GLY A 69 -1.95 11.22 6.12
N LEU A 70 -1.11 10.58 6.93
CA LEU A 70 0.21 11.10 7.28
C LEU A 70 1.12 11.26 6.06
N ILE A 71 1.14 10.27 5.17
CA ILE A 71 1.91 10.35 3.92
C ILE A 71 1.37 11.47 3.04
N SER A 72 0.05 11.56 2.84
CA SER A 72 -0.54 12.59 1.98
C SER A 72 -0.21 14.00 2.48
N LEU A 73 -0.16 14.19 3.80
CA LEU A 73 0.29 15.44 4.42
C LEU A 73 1.80 15.67 4.25
N HIS A 74 2.62 14.64 4.46
CA HIS A 74 4.07 14.75 4.39
C HIS A 74 4.59 15.04 2.97
N VAL A 75 4.02 14.35 1.97
CA VAL A 75 4.40 14.55 0.56
C VAL A 75 3.59 15.69 -0.08
N ASN A 76 2.64 16.29 0.65
CA ASN A 76 1.66 17.28 0.18
C ASN A 76 1.05 16.92 -1.19
N HIS A 77 0.80 15.62 -1.39
CA HIS A 77 0.40 15.04 -2.67
C HIS A 77 -0.71 14.02 -2.46
N GLN A 78 -1.62 13.91 -3.45
CA GLN A 78 -2.70 12.93 -3.44
C GLN A 78 -2.41 11.78 -4.41
N TYR A 79 -2.40 10.55 -3.90
CA TYR A 79 -2.16 9.38 -4.73
C TYR A 79 -3.45 8.96 -5.43
N LYS A 80 -3.40 8.92 -6.76
CA LYS A 80 -4.53 8.48 -7.59
C LYS A 80 -4.81 6.99 -7.41
N TYR A 81 -3.75 6.19 -7.25
CA TYR A 81 -3.87 4.75 -7.09
C TYR A 81 -3.24 4.31 -5.77
N LYS A 82 -3.95 3.48 -5.02
CA LYS A 82 -3.53 2.98 -3.72
C LYS A 82 -3.56 1.46 -3.75
N HIS A 83 -2.41 0.84 -3.52
CA HIS A 83 -2.22 -0.60 -3.58
C HIS A 83 -1.76 -1.09 -2.21
N LEU A 84 -2.44 -2.10 -1.68
CA LEU A 84 -2.10 -2.74 -0.43
C LEU A 84 -1.84 -4.23 -0.69
N MET A 85 -0.62 -4.67 -0.42
CA MET A 85 -0.21 -6.06 -0.53
C MET A 85 -0.10 -6.68 0.85
N ILE A 86 -0.80 -7.78 1.07
CA ILE A 86 -0.94 -8.45 2.36
C ILE A 86 -0.60 -9.93 2.17
N GLN A 87 0.27 -10.47 3.03
CA GLN A 87 0.63 -11.89 3.10
C GLN A 87 -0.03 -12.56 4.32
N ALA A 88 -1.33 -12.32 4.52
CA ALA A 88 -2.06 -12.81 5.67
C ALA A 88 -3.56 -12.91 5.38
N PRO A 89 -4.29 -13.82 6.06
CA PRO A 89 -5.73 -13.94 5.87
C PRO A 89 -6.43 -12.61 6.21
N LEU A 90 -7.15 -12.07 5.22
CA LEU A 90 -7.87 -10.80 5.33
C LEU A 90 -9.30 -11.05 5.82
N CYS A 91 -9.75 -10.29 6.83
CA CYS A 91 -11.15 -10.34 7.23
C CYS A 91 -12.03 -9.49 6.30
N SER A 92 -13.26 -9.95 6.03
CA SER A 92 -14.16 -9.28 5.09
C SER A 92 -14.45 -7.82 5.48
N LYS A 93 -14.55 -7.53 6.80
CA LYS A 93 -14.74 -6.16 7.29
C LYS A 93 -13.56 -5.23 6.98
N ALA A 94 -12.33 -5.74 7.04
CA ALA A 94 -11.15 -4.97 6.68
C ALA A 94 -11.09 -4.75 5.16
N ALA A 95 -11.43 -5.78 4.38
CA ALA A 95 -11.52 -5.70 2.93
C ALA A 95 -12.50 -4.62 2.49
N SER A 96 -13.74 -4.64 3.02
CA SER A 96 -14.77 -3.65 2.69
C SER A 96 -14.30 -2.22 3.00
N LEU A 97 -13.76 -1.98 4.20
CA LEU A 97 -13.31 -0.65 4.59
C LEU A 97 -12.20 -0.11 3.67
N LEU A 98 -11.27 -0.96 3.27
CA LEU A 98 -10.21 -0.60 2.32
C LEU A 98 -10.76 -0.33 0.92
N HIS A 99 -11.71 -1.16 0.46
CA HIS A 99 -12.35 -0.98 -0.84
C HIS A 99 -13.15 0.32 -0.91
N GLU A 100 -13.91 0.65 0.14
CA GLU A 100 -14.63 1.93 0.29
C GLU A 100 -13.69 3.14 0.26
N LYS A 101 -12.46 2.98 0.76
CA LYS A 101 -11.41 4.02 0.73
C LYS A 101 -10.58 4.02 -0.57
N GLY A 102 -10.96 3.20 -1.54
CA GLY A 102 -10.36 3.13 -2.88
C GLY A 102 -9.05 2.34 -2.95
N TRP A 103 -8.78 1.45 -1.99
CA TRP A 103 -7.59 0.61 -1.99
C TRP A 103 -7.78 -0.66 -2.81
N LYS A 104 -6.80 -0.95 -3.67
CA LYS A 104 -6.67 -2.25 -4.32
C LYS A 104 -5.87 -3.18 -3.42
N ILE A 105 -6.52 -4.27 -3.01
CA ILE A 105 -5.91 -5.25 -2.10
C ILE A 105 -5.37 -6.42 -2.91
N TYR A 106 -4.12 -6.78 -2.65
CA TYR A 106 -3.42 -7.93 -3.20
C TYR A 106 -3.14 -8.88 -2.05
N ASN A 107 -4.03 -9.86 -1.87
CA ASN A 107 -3.89 -10.87 -0.85
C ASN A 107 -3.17 -12.08 -1.45
N ASP A 108 -1.92 -12.30 -1.07
CA ASP A 108 -1.16 -13.48 -1.49
C ASP A 108 -1.01 -14.42 -0.30
N VAL A 109 -2.05 -15.20 -0.06
CA VAL A 109 -1.97 -16.36 0.84
C VAL A 109 -1.87 -17.55 -0.10
N VAL A 110 -0.63 -17.92 -0.44
CA VAL A 110 -0.34 -19.21 -1.07
C VAL A 110 -0.20 -20.24 0.03
#